data_AF-A0A7L3INC3-F1
#
_entry.id   AF-A0A7L3INC3-F1
#
_cell.length_a   1.000
_cell.length_b   1.000
_cell.length_c   1.000
_cell.angle_alpha   90.00
_cell.angle_beta   90.00
_cell.angle_gamma   90.00
#
_symmetry.space_group_name_H-M   'P 1'
#
loop_
_entity.id
_entity.type
_entity.pdbx_description
1 polymer ?
#
loop_
_entity_poly.entity_id
_entity_poly.type
_entity_poly.pdbx_seq_one_letter_code
_entity_poly.pdbx_strand_id
1 'polypeptide(L)'
;SHEELPITPTPCHAKTNVMFLKTHKTASSTVLNIMFRFAERYNLTVALPADQLFHLGYPRTFLARFVEGFETIGQNYNIMCNHLRFNLSEVQKVMAANTFYFSILRNPITLLESSYIYYKHYAPAFGSSKDVNEFLASPTKFYHPADYRQNIYARNIMWFDFGYDNNAEDNTEYTQAVLEEIEQNFHLILIADYFDESMILLKHTLCWDLDDVIYFKLNSRSYDTVQTLTPESEERIKAWCSLDWKLYLHFNQSFWRRIEETIGLKVLEKEVDHLQTRQKELMETCLSEQEAVGKDHIRSKGLLPFQSGAANILGYNLKQDLDNRTLRTCQKMVMPELQYMAYLYSVQHPHKKRKALGLPLLWTSPQEK
;
A
#
# COMPACT_ATOMS: atom_id res chain seq x y z
N SER A 1 -10.58 21.29 -49.06
CA SER A 1 -10.21 20.01 -48.42
C SER A 1 -9.00 20.28 -47.54
N HIS A 2 -9.21 20.54 -46.25
CA HIS A 2 -8.11 20.63 -45.29
C HIS A 2 -7.90 19.23 -44.74
N GLU A 3 -6.83 18.61 -45.18
CA GLU A 3 -6.38 17.30 -44.75
C GLU A 3 -5.73 17.48 -43.37
N GLU A 4 -6.45 17.07 -42.31
CA GLU A 4 -5.90 17.02 -40.96
C GLU A 4 -4.79 15.96 -40.91
N LEU A 5 -3.56 16.43 -40.73
CA LEU A 5 -2.40 15.56 -40.48
C LEU A 5 -2.65 14.74 -39.22
N PRO A 6 -2.44 13.42 -39.24
CA PRO A 6 -2.61 12.58 -38.07
C PRO A 6 -1.62 13.01 -36.99
N ILE A 7 -2.14 13.47 -35.86
CA ILE A 7 -1.38 13.75 -34.65
C ILE A 7 -0.71 12.44 -34.24
N THR A 8 0.59 12.33 -34.48
CA THR A 8 1.38 11.21 -33.97
C THR A 8 1.35 11.28 -32.44
N PRO A 9 0.88 10.23 -31.74
CA PRO A 9 0.82 10.26 -30.29
C PRO A 9 2.23 10.49 -29.75
N THR A 10 2.40 11.53 -28.94
CA THR A 10 3.68 11.84 -28.30
C THR A 10 4.13 10.61 -27.51
N PRO A 11 5.39 10.14 -27.66
CA PRO A 11 5.87 8.99 -26.91
C PRO A 11 5.72 9.24 -25.41
N CYS A 12 5.02 8.36 -24.71
CA CYS A 12 4.95 8.46 -23.26
C CYS A 12 6.24 7.90 -22.63
N HIS A 13 6.83 8.65 -21.71
CA HIS A 13 8.02 8.24 -20.98
C HIS A 13 7.64 7.75 -19.59
N ALA A 14 8.21 6.61 -19.18
CA ALA A 14 7.98 6.04 -17.86
C ALA A 14 8.30 7.07 -16.76
N LYS A 15 7.33 7.34 -15.89
CA LYS A 15 7.52 8.21 -14.74
C LYS A 15 8.33 7.48 -13.68
N THR A 16 9.48 8.07 -13.30
CA THR A 16 10.41 7.49 -12.32
C THR A 16 10.37 8.20 -10.97
N ASN A 17 9.84 9.42 -10.90
CA ASN A 17 9.64 10.16 -9.65
C ASN A 17 8.20 9.96 -9.19
N VAL A 18 8.00 9.13 -8.17
CA VAL A 18 6.68 8.67 -7.74
C VAL A 18 6.59 8.64 -6.21
N MET A 19 5.56 9.31 -5.67
CA MET A 19 5.19 9.23 -4.27
C MET A 19 3.89 8.44 -4.15
N PHE A 20 3.96 7.31 -3.45
CA PHE A 20 2.81 6.50 -3.10
C PHE A 20 2.49 6.70 -1.61
N LEU A 21 1.36 7.35 -1.31
CA LEU A 21 0.84 7.37 0.05
C LEU A 21 0.24 6.00 0.37
N LYS A 22 0.99 5.20 1.12
CA LYS A 22 0.52 3.92 1.63
C LYS A 22 -0.50 4.11 2.77
N THR A 23 -1.76 3.80 2.50
CA THR A 23 -2.84 3.75 3.51
C THR A 23 -2.99 2.37 4.16
N HIS A 24 -3.63 2.30 5.32
CA HIS A 24 -3.77 1.06 6.08
C HIS A 24 -4.86 0.13 5.57
N LYS A 25 -4.53 -1.17 5.50
CA LYS A 25 -5.46 -2.27 5.19
C LYS A 25 -6.13 -2.18 3.80
N THR A 26 -5.48 -1.49 2.87
CA THR A 26 -5.92 -1.22 1.49
C THR A 26 -5.11 -2.01 0.44
N ALA A 27 -4.56 -3.18 0.80
CA ALA A 27 -3.61 -3.94 -0.05
C ALA A 27 -2.34 -3.15 -0.45
N SER A 28 -2.04 -2.07 0.27
CA SER A 28 -0.91 -1.18 0.01
C SER A 28 0.48 -1.81 0.19
N SER A 29 0.61 -2.92 0.94
CA SER A 29 1.87 -3.70 0.98
C SER A 29 2.20 -4.34 -0.37
N THR A 30 1.18 -4.71 -1.15
CA THR A 30 1.35 -5.21 -2.52
C THR A 30 1.85 -4.10 -3.44
N VAL A 31 1.21 -2.92 -3.38
CA VAL A 31 1.66 -1.75 -4.17
C VAL A 31 3.07 -1.33 -3.77
N LEU A 32 3.42 -1.35 -2.49
CA LEU A 32 4.79 -1.08 -2.03
C LEU A 32 5.81 -2.07 -2.63
N ASN A 33 5.48 -3.36 -2.71
CA ASN A 33 6.33 -4.36 -3.37
C ASN A 33 6.55 -4.03 -4.86
N ILE A 34 5.48 -3.63 -5.57
CA ILE A 34 5.56 -3.13 -6.95
C ILE A 34 6.52 -1.94 -7.04
N MET A 35 6.36 -0.92 -6.19
CA MET A 35 7.21 0.27 -6.16
C MET A 35 8.68 -0.06 -5.90
N PHE A 36 8.97 -1.01 -5.00
CA PHE A 36 10.33 -1.45 -4.69
C PHE A 36 10.97 -2.21 -5.84
N ARG A 37 10.22 -3.12 -6.49
CA ARG A 37 10.70 -3.83 -7.68
C ARG A 37 10.99 -2.88 -8.83
N PHE A 38 10.11 -1.90 -9.03
CA PHE A 38 10.32 -0.84 -10.02
C PHE A 38 11.58 -0.03 -9.71
N ALA A 39 11.76 0.39 -8.45
CA ALA A 39 12.96 1.12 -8.03
C ALA A 39 14.26 0.35 -8.35
N GLU A 40 14.30 -0.95 -8.05
CA GLU A 40 15.46 -1.78 -8.37
C GLU A 40 15.67 -1.96 -9.88
N ARG A 41 14.60 -2.22 -10.63
CA ARG A 41 14.68 -2.45 -12.08
C ARG A 41 15.30 -1.24 -12.81
N TYR A 42 14.99 -0.04 -12.34
CA TYR A 42 15.41 1.22 -12.96
C TYR A 42 16.52 1.94 -12.18
N ASN A 43 17.16 1.27 -11.19
CA ASN A 43 18.22 1.83 -10.34
C ASN A 43 17.86 3.20 -9.71
N LEU A 44 16.64 3.30 -9.17
CA LEU A 44 16.09 4.51 -8.58
C LEU A 44 16.37 4.58 -7.07
N THR A 45 16.48 5.80 -6.56
CA THR A 45 16.62 6.06 -5.12
C THR A 45 15.28 6.01 -4.41
N VAL A 46 15.25 5.41 -3.22
CA VAL A 46 14.05 5.28 -2.38
C VAL A 46 14.22 6.08 -1.09
N ALA A 47 13.23 6.90 -0.74
CA ALA A 47 13.18 7.62 0.54
C ALA A 47 12.87 6.64 1.69
N LEU A 48 13.91 6.00 2.21
CA LEU A 48 13.80 4.96 3.23
C LEU A 48 13.84 5.54 4.66
N PRO A 49 13.17 4.90 5.64
CA PRO A 49 13.18 5.37 7.03
C PRO A 49 14.57 5.43 7.65
N ALA A 50 14.82 6.46 8.44
CA ALA A 50 16.07 6.63 9.19
C ALA A 50 16.26 5.59 10.32
N ASP A 51 17.50 5.42 10.76
CA ASP A 51 17.88 4.67 11.96
C ASP A 51 17.43 3.19 11.94
N GLN A 52 16.78 2.70 13.00
CA GLN A 52 16.22 1.35 13.08
C GLN A 52 14.70 1.32 12.88
N LEU A 53 14.12 2.42 12.38
CA LEU A 53 12.70 2.52 12.10
C LEU A 53 12.33 1.83 10.78
N PHE A 54 11.08 1.39 10.66
CA PHE A 54 10.50 0.77 9.46
C PHE A 54 9.44 1.65 8.78
N HIS A 55 8.98 2.69 9.48
CA HIS A 55 8.04 3.69 8.99
C HIS A 55 8.67 5.08 9.04
N LEU A 56 8.17 5.98 8.21
CA LEU A 56 8.63 7.37 8.13
C LEU A 56 7.95 8.23 9.21
N GLY A 57 8.20 7.87 10.49
CA GLY A 57 7.76 8.63 11.67
C GLY A 57 6.32 8.42 12.14
N TYR A 58 5.57 7.52 11.49
CA TYR A 58 4.19 7.19 11.85
C TYR A 58 4.06 6.76 13.33
N PRO A 59 3.02 7.18 14.08
CA PRO A 59 1.81 7.90 13.64
C PRO A 59 1.93 9.43 13.66
N ARG A 60 3.12 10.00 13.85
CA ARG A 60 3.31 11.45 13.75
C ARG A 60 3.23 11.86 12.28
N THR A 61 2.73 13.07 12.05
CA THR A 61 2.79 13.73 10.74
C THR A 61 4.21 13.69 10.21
N PHE A 62 4.37 13.35 8.93
CA PHE A 62 5.66 13.18 8.29
C PHE A 62 6.50 14.46 8.38
N LEU A 63 7.79 14.27 8.62
CA LEU A 63 8.84 15.28 8.58
C LEU A 63 9.99 14.72 7.76
N ALA A 64 10.63 15.55 6.94
CA ALA A 64 11.69 15.13 6.03
C ALA A 64 12.87 14.43 6.74
N ARG A 65 13.16 14.84 7.99
CA ARG A 65 14.17 14.21 8.86
C ARG A 65 13.93 12.73 9.19
N PHE A 66 12.74 12.19 8.91
CA PHE A 66 12.47 10.75 9.07
C PHE A 66 13.05 9.91 7.93
N VAL A 67 13.56 10.53 6.86
CA VAL A 67 14.25 9.85 5.75
C VAL A 67 15.74 9.71 6.08
N GLU A 68 16.29 8.51 5.87
CA GLU A 68 17.69 8.22 6.11
C GLU A 68 18.60 9.12 5.27
N GLY A 69 19.52 9.80 5.95
CA GLY A 69 20.49 10.66 5.30
C GLY A 69 19.92 11.95 4.71
N PHE A 70 18.65 12.30 4.95
CA PHE A 70 18.05 13.53 4.41
C PHE A 70 18.87 14.79 4.74
N GLU A 71 19.35 14.92 5.98
CA GLU A 71 20.17 16.08 6.39
C GLU A 71 21.51 16.18 5.65
N THR A 72 22.00 15.08 5.08
CA THR A 72 23.31 15.00 4.40
C THR A 72 23.21 14.91 2.87
N ILE A 73 22.21 14.17 2.37
CA ILE A 73 21.97 13.90 0.94
C ILE A 73 21.07 15.00 0.36
N GLY A 74 20.18 15.56 1.18
CA GLY A 74 19.20 16.54 0.77
C GLY A 74 17.99 15.91 0.08
N GLN A 75 17.60 16.50 -1.04
CA GLN A 75 16.35 16.26 -1.76
C GLN A 75 16.55 15.43 -3.04
N ASN A 76 15.45 15.15 -3.76
CA ASN A 76 15.36 14.47 -5.05
C ASN A 76 15.40 12.94 -5.00
N TYR A 77 14.77 12.32 -4.00
CA TYR A 77 14.49 10.89 -4.08
C TYR A 77 13.49 10.61 -5.21
N ASN A 78 13.65 9.47 -5.88
CA ASN A 78 12.77 9.06 -6.97
C ASN A 78 11.49 8.44 -6.41
N ILE A 79 11.59 7.52 -5.44
CA ILE A 79 10.45 6.77 -4.93
C ILE A 79 10.25 7.02 -3.44
N MET A 80 9.01 7.29 -3.03
CA MET A 80 8.62 7.33 -1.62
C MET A 80 7.31 6.58 -1.43
N CYS A 81 7.38 5.42 -0.77
CA CYS A 81 6.23 4.52 -0.62
C CYS A 81 6.13 3.86 0.77
N ASN A 82 7.10 4.11 1.65
CA ASN A 82 7.04 3.63 3.03
C ASN A 82 5.94 4.34 3.82
N HIS A 83 5.42 3.62 4.80
CA HIS A 83 4.28 4.07 5.57
C HIS A 83 4.56 5.37 6.35
N LEU A 84 3.68 6.36 6.20
CA LEU A 84 3.79 7.72 6.74
C LEU A 84 2.40 8.34 6.95
N ARG A 85 2.32 9.38 7.78
CA ARG A 85 1.14 10.25 7.87
C ARG A 85 1.40 11.50 7.03
N PHE A 86 0.57 11.77 6.03
CA PHE A 86 0.90 12.71 4.97
C PHE A 86 1.10 14.15 5.46
N ASN A 87 2.05 14.83 4.81
CA ASN A 87 2.34 16.25 4.97
C ASN A 87 3.01 16.73 3.69
N LEU A 88 2.24 17.36 2.81
CA LEU A 88 2.71 17.78 1.48
C LEU A 88 3.99 18.61 1.56
N SER A 89 4.02 19.60 2.45
CA SER A 89 5.15 20.53 2.58
C SER A 89 6.47 19.84 2.96
N GLU A 90 6.41 18.75 3.72
CA GLU A 90 7.58 17.97 4.12
C GLU A 90 7.94 16.93 3.06
N VAL A 91 6.96 16.33 2.39
CA VAL A 91 7.18 15.39 1.30
C VAL A 91 7.87 16.09 0.11
N GLN A 92 7.45 17.31 -0.22
CA GLN A 92 8.06 18.12 -1.29
C GLN A 92 9.53 18.47 -1.03
N LYS A 93 9.99 18.46 0.22
CA LYS A 93 11.41 18.65 0.55
C LYS A 93 12.26 17.43 0.18
N VAL A 94 11.66 16.24 0.14
CA VAL A 94 12.35 14.97 -0.12
C VAL A 94 12.27 14.59 -1.58
N MET A 95 11.10 14.76 -2.19
CA MET A 95 10.80 14.29 -3.53
C MET A 95 11.27 15.26 -4.62
N ALA A 96 11.56 14.74 -5.81
CA ALA A 96 11.82 15.59 -6.97
C ALA A 96 10.60 16.44 -7.36
N ALA A 97 10.82 17.62 -7.96
CA ALA A 97 9.74 18.57 -8.25
C ALA A 97 8.65 18.05 -9.21
N ASN A 98 8.99 17.14 -10.13
CA ASN A 98 8.06 16.52 -11.09
C ASN A 98 7.48 15.18 -10.60
N THR A 99 7.43 14.97 -9.28
CA THR A 99 6.94 13.73 -8.67
C THR A 99 5.46 13.51 -8.95
N PHE A 100 5.11 12.29 -9.34
CA PHE A 100 3.73 11.83 -9.45
C PHE A 100 3.24 11.30 -8.10
N TYR A 101 2.29 12.00 -7.48
CA TYR A 101 1.63 11.61 -6.24
C TYR A 101 0.41 10.74 -6.50
N PHE A 102 0.33 9.58 -5.85
CA PHE A 102 -0.85 8.72 -5.84
C PHE A 102 -1.06 8.03 -4.49
N SER A 103 -2.26 7.51 -4.28
CA SER A 103 -2.63 6.74 -3.07
C SER A 103 -3.57 5.60 -3.45
N ILE A 104 -4.01 4.83 -2.46
CA ILE A 104 -5.00 3.77 -2.61
C ILE A 104 -6.02 3.82 -1.46
N LEU A 105 -7.28 3.59 -1.75
CA LEU A 105 -8.37 3.49 -0.78
C LEU A 105 -9.01 2.11 -0.82
N ARG A 106 -9.85 1.82 0.16
CA ARG A 106 -10.68 0.61 0.20
C ARG A 106 -12.02 0.94 0.81
N ASN A 107 -13.06 0.19 0.45
CA ASN A 107 -14.37 0.30 1.07
C ASN A 107 -14.25 0.23 2.62
N PRO A 108 -14.68 1.28 3.35
CA PRO A 108 -14.52 1.37 4.80
C PRO A 108 -15.16 0.22 5.59
N ILE A 109 -16.20 -0.42 5.04
CA ILE A 109 -16.86 -1.59 5.65
C ILE A 109 -15.86 -2.74 5.78
N THR A 110 -15.26 -3.16 4.67
CA THR A 110 -14.29 -4.26 4.68
C THR A 110 -12.95 -3.84 5.27
N LEU A 111 -12.61 -2.54 5.19
CA LEU A 111 -11.42 -1.99 5.82
C LEU A 111 -11.50 -2.07 7.35
N LEU A 112 -12.60 -1.62 7.97
CA LEU A 112 -12.69 -1.60 9.43
C LEU A 112 -12.67 -3.02 10.00
N GLU A 113 -13.36 -3.97 9.37
CA GLU A 113 -13.30 -5.37 9.80
C GLU A 113 -11.88 -5.93 9.65
N SER A 114 -11.17 -5.59 8.57
CA SER A 114 -9.76 -5.95 8.40
C SER A 114 -8.85 -5.32 9.46
N SER A 115 -9.10 -4.06 9.81
CA SER A 115 -8.40 -3.33 10.84
C SER A 115 -8.64 -3.94 12.23
N TYR A 116 -9.89 -4.27 12.54
CA TYR A 116 -10.32 -4.84 13.81
C TYR A 116 -9.51 -6.08 14.18
N ILE A 117 -9.42 -7.04 13.26
CA ILE A 117 -8.69 -8.29 13.52
C ILE A 117 -7.18 -8.07 13.54
N TYR A 118 -6.66 -7.27 12.63
CA TYR A 118 -5.21 -7.01 12.53
C TYR A 118 -4.65 -6.25 13.73
N TYR A 119 -5.41 -5.33 14.30
CA TYR A 119 -5.02 -4.51 15.45
C TYR A 119 -5.70 -4.94 16.75
N LYS A 120 -6.33 -6.12 16.77
CA LYS A 120 -7.11 -6.66 17.91
C LYS A 120 -6.38 -6.58 19.25
N HIS A 121 -5.08 -6.83 19.27
CA HIS A 121 -4.25 -6.83 20.49
C HIS A 121 -3.39 -5.56 20.63
N TYR A 122 -3.57 -4.57 19.75
CA TYR A 122 -2.80 -3.34 19.74
C TYR A 122 -3.65 -2.11 20.03
N ALA A 123 -4.82 -1.99 19.40
CA ALA A 123 -5.74 -0.89 19.62
C ALA A 123 -6.65 -1.21 20.82
N PRO A 124 -6.60 -0.43 21.93
CA PRO A 124 -7.47 -0.64 23.08
C PRO A 124 -8.96 -0.76 22.73
N ALA A 125 -9.43 0.06 21.79
CA ALA A 125 -10.82 0.04 21.31
C ALA A 125 -11.25 -1.32 20.73
N PHE A 126 -10.32 -2.05 20.12
CA PHE A 126 -10.60 -3.39 19.60
C PHE A 126 -10.35 -4.48 20.64
N GLY A 127 -9.33 -4.33 21.49
CA GLY A 127 -8.95 -5.35 22.46
C GLY A 127 -10.04 -5.70 23.47
N SER A 128 -10.90 -4.74 23.80
CA SER A 128 -11.92 -4.88 24.85
C SER A 128 -13.25 -5.49 24.42
N SER A 129 -13.57 -5.54 23.12
CA SER A 129 -14.78 -6.20 22.61
C SER A 129 -14.51 -7.68 22.32
N LYS A 130 -15.54 -8.51 22.13
CA LYS A 130 -15.40 -9.90 21.68
C LYS A 130 -15.15 -9.97 20.19
N ASP A 131 -16.02 -9.35 19.41
CA ASP A 131 -16.00 -9.35 17.95
C ASP A 131 -16.33 -7.94 17.39
N VAL A 132 -16.20 -7.80 16.07
CA VAL A 132 -16.40 -6.51 15.38
C VAL A 132 -17.84 -6.02 15.50
N ASN A 133 -18.82 -6.92 15.60
CA ASN A 133 -20.23 -6.56 15.72
C ASN A 133 -20.54 -6.00 17.12
N GLU A 134 -19.96 -6.58 18.18
CA GLU A 134 -20.07 -6.01 19.53
C GLU A 134 -19.41 -4.63 19.61
N PHE A 135 -18.22 -4.47 19.02
CA PHE A 135 -17.56 -3.17 18.95
C PHE A 135 -18.47 -2.12 18.30
N LEU A 136 -19.05 -2.45 17.14
CA LEU A 136 -19.92 -1.54 16.38
C LEU A 136 -21.27 -1.28 17.03
N ALA A 137 -21.76 -2.17 17.90
CA ALA A 137 -22.99 -1.94 18.66
C ALA A 137 -22.84 -0.82 19.68
N SER A 138 -21.62 -0.52 20.14
CA SER A 138 -21.37 0.55 21.12
C SER A 138 -19.92 1.06 21.01
N PRO A 139 -19.51 1.66 19.88
CA PRO A 139 -18.10 1.98 19.64
C PRO A 139 -17.55 2.99 20.65
N THR A 140 -18.38 3.92 21.13
CA THR A 140 -18.00 4.92 22.16
C THR A 140 -17.77 4.32 23.55
N LYS A 141 -18.26 3.10 23.81
CA LYS A 141 -17.95 2.34 25.03
C LYS A 141 -16.50 1.86 25.03
N PHE A 142 -15.94 1.58 23.86
CA PHE A 142 -14.60 1.00 23.70
C PHE A 142 -13.56 2.02 23.21
N TYR A 143 -13.98 3.00 22.41
CA TYR A 143 -13.12 4.05 21.87
C TYR A 143 -13.04 5.23 22.83
N HIS A 144 -11.96 5.30 23.61
CA HIS A 144 -11.70 6.42 24.50
C HIS A 144 -10.75 7.45 23.85
N PRO A 145 -11.12 8.75 23.82
CA PRO A 145 -10.26 9.80 23.24
C PRO A 145 -8.88 9.93 23.91
N ALA A 146 -8.75 9.55 25.18
CA ALA A 146 -7.47 9.58 25.88
C ALA A 146 -6.41 8.64 25.25
N ASP A 147 -6.85 7.55 24.61
CA ASP A 147 -6.01 6.55 23.96
C ASP A 147 -5.84 6.81 22.46
N TYR A 148 -6.01 8.06 22.01
CA TYR A 148 -6.10 8.40 20.58
C TYR A 148 -4.95 7.82 19.75
N ARG A 149 -3.71 7.82 20.29
CA ARG A 149 -2.52 7.34 19.56
C ARG A 149 -2.60 5.87 19.20
N GLN A 150 -3.18 5.06 20.08
CA GLN A 150 -3.34 3.61 19.87
C GLN A 150 -4.64 3.29 19.13
N ASN A 151 -5.66 4.14 19.29
CA ASN A 151 -6.98 3.95 18.69
C ASN A 151 -7.12 4.50 17.27
N ILE A 152 -6.08 5.08 16.66
CA ILE A 152 -6.11 5.54 15.25
C ILE A 152 -6.59 4.47 14.26
N TYR A 153 -6.36 3.19 14.56
CA TYR A 153 -6.79 2.05 13.72
C TYR A 153 -8.28 1.75 13.79
N ALA A 154 -8.99 2.34 14.75
CA ALA A 154 -10.38 2.03 15.04
C ALA A 154 -11.39 2.99 14.41
N ARG A 155 -10.93 4.10 13.81
CA ARG A 155 -11.83 5.12 13.26
C ARG A 155 -11.13 5.96 12.20
N ASN A 156 -11.76 6.11 11.02
CA ASN A 156 -11.31 6.98 9.91
C ASN A 156 -9.80 6.90 9.62
N ILE A 157 -9.24 5.70 9.50
CA ILE A 157 -7.78 5.53 9.38
C ILE A 157 -7.25 5.99 8.03
N MET A 158 -8.02 5.88 6.94
CA MET A 158 -7.56 6.43 5.66
C MET A 158 -7.45 7.95 5.77
N TRP A 159 -8.46 8.61 6.33
CA TRP A 159 -8.44 10.05 6.63
C TRP A 159 -7.22 10.45 7.48
N PHE A 160 -6.89 9.63 8.48
CA PHE A 160 -5.68 9.81 9.28
C PHE A 160 -4.40 9.74 8.46
N ASP A 161 -4.28 8.72 7.60
CA ASP A 161 -3.11 8.48 6.74
C ASP A 161 -2.87 9.68 5.80
N PHE A 162 -3.95 10.30 5.30
CA PHE A 162 -3.90 11.55 4.50
C PHE A 162 -3.49 12.79 5.30
N GLY A 163 -3.22 12.67 6.59
CA GLY A 163 -2.65 13.75 7.41
C GLY A 163 -3.67 14.45 8.32
N TYR A 164 -4.95 14.16 8.18
CA TYR A 164 -6.03 14.86 8.87
C TYR A 164 -6.37 14.21 10.23
N ASP A 165 -7.22 14.87 11.01
CA ASP A 165 -7.73 14.32 12.27
C ASP A 165 -8.85 13.30 12.00
N ASN A 166 -8.66 12.06 12.44
CA ASN A 166 -9.60 10.97 12.26
C ASN A 166 -10.80 11.04 13.22
N ASN A 167 -10.74 11.93 14.21
CA ASN A 167 -11.84 12.25 15.12
C ASN A 167 -12.56 13.55 14.78
N ALA A 168 -12.18 14.23 13.69
CA ALA A 168 -12.86 15.43 13.25
C ALA A 168 -14.36 15.19 13.09
N GLU A 169 -15.15 16.21 13.40
CA GLU A 169 -16.58 16.17 13.15
C GLU A 169 -16.84 16.09 11.65
N ASP A 170 -17.86 15.33 11.28
CA ASP A 170 -18.29 15.21 9.90
C ASP A 170 -19.12 16.43 9.46
N ASN A 171 -18.43 17.57 9.39
CA ASN A 171 -18.96 18.83 8.92
C ASN A 171 -18.80 18.90 7.39
N THR A 172 -19.89 19.20 6.67
CA THR A 172 -19.92 19.20 5.20
C THR A 172 -18.89 20.14 4.58
N GLU A 173 -18.73 21.36 5.11
CA GLU A 173 -17.79 22.34 4.56
C GLU A 173 -16.34 21.87 4.76
N TYR A 174 -16.01 21.38 5.95
CA TYR A 174 -14.69 20.82 6.25
C TYR A 174 -14.39 19.59 5.39
N THR A 175 -15.29 18.62 5.34
CA THR A 175 -15.09 17.39 4.57
C THR A 175 -14.91 17.71 3.09
N GLN A 176 -15.73 18.61 2.52
CA GLN A 176 -15.60 19.01 1.12
C GLN A 176 -14.26 19.71 0.83
N ALA A 177 -13.82 20.62 1.70
CA ALA A 177 -12.52 21.28 1.55
C ALA A 177 -11.35 20.28 1.58
N VAL A 178 -11.42 19.27 2.46
CA VAL A 178 -10.39 18.21 2.52
C VAL A 178 -10.40 17.33 1.27
N LEU A 179 -11.57 16.98 0.74
CA LEU A 179 -11.66 16.20 -0.51
C LEU A 179 -11.03 16.96 -1.68
N GLU A 180 -11.33 18.25 -1.81
CA GLU A 180 -10.74 19.13 -2.82
C GLU A 180 -9.23 19.27 -2.65
N GLU A 181 -8.74 19.41 -1.41
CA GLU A 181 -7.31 19.45 -1.12
C GLU A 181 -6.60 18.15 -1.53
N ILE A 182 -7.20 16.98 -1.25
CA ILE A 182 -6.65 15.68 -1.67
C ILE A 182 -6.65 15.59 -3.20
N GLU A 183 -7.72 15.99 -3.88
CA GLU A 183 -7.83 15.96 -5.35
C GLU A 183 -6.78 16.87 -6.02
N GLN A 184 -6.48 18.02 -5.42
CA GLN A 184 -5.43 18.92 -5.90
C GLN A 184 -4.02 18.35 -5.71
N ASN A 185 -3.79 17.60 -4.62
CA ASN A 185 -2.46 17.12 -4.23
C ASN A 185 -2.11 15.75 -4.79
N PHE A 186 -3.10 14.91 -5.09
CA PHE A 186 -2.91 13.56 -5.60
C PHE A 186 -3.44 13.43 -7.03
N HIS A 187 -2.54 13.08 -7.96
CA HIS A 187 -2.89 12.91 -9.36
C HIS A 187 -3.79 11.69 -9.61
N LEU A 188 -3.71 10.68 -8.73
CA LEU A 188 -4.47 9.44 -8.84
C LEU A 188 -4.75 8.83 -7.47
N ILE A 189 -5.98 8.37 -7.25
CA ILE A 189 -6.37 7.56 -6.10
C ILE A 189 -6.89 6.22 -6.63
N LEU A 190 -6.21 5.14 -6.29
CA LEU A 190 -6.58 3.76 -6.65
C LEU A 190 -7.64 3.21 -5.69
N ILE A 191 -8.37 2.18 -6.12
CA ILE A 191 -9.39 1.51 -5.30
C ILE A 191 -9.05 0.03 -5.16
N ALA A 192 -8.76 -0.40 -3.93
CA ALA A 192 -8.35 -1.77 -3.63
C ALA A 192 -9.45 -2.81 -3.90
N ASP A 193 -10.72 -2.40 -3.89
CA ASP A 193 -11.87 -3.22 -4.27
C ASP A 193 -11.84 -3.60 -5.77
N TYR A 194 -11.14 -2.80 -6.59
CA TYR A 194 -10.92 -2.98 -8.03
C TYR A 194 -9.41 -3.03 -8.32
N PHE A 195 -8.71 -3.95 -7.64
CA PHE A 195 -7.25 -3.93 -7.61
C PHE A 195 -6.60 -4.18 -8.98
N ASP A 196 -7.17 -5.08 -9.79
CA ASP A 196 -6.63 -5.37 -11.13
C ASP A 196 -6.80 -4.16 -12.06
N GLU A 197 -7.99 -3.57 -12.05
CA GLU A 197 -8.31 -2.33 -12.77
C GLU A 197 -7.41 -1.18 -12.30
N SER A 198 -7.15 -1.10 -11.00
CA SER A 198 -6.23 -0.12 -10.41
C SER A 198 -4.81 -0.29 -10.91
N MET A 199 -4.31 -1.52 -11.07
CA MET A 199 -2.96 -1.76 -11.60
C MET A 199 -2.87 -1.39 -13.08
N ILE A 200 -3.90 -1.66 -13.87
CA ILE A 200 -3.97 -1.23 -15.28
C ILE A 200 -4.04 0.29 -15.38
N LEU A 201 -4.86 0.95 -14.57
CA LEU A 201 -4.92 2.41 -14.53
C LEU A 201 -3.57 3.02 -14.14
N LEU A 202 -2.89 2.45 -13.13
CA LEU A 202 -1.57 2.89 -12.71
C LEU A 202 -0.53 2.73 -13.82
N LYS A 203 -0.51 1.57 -14.49
CA LYS A 203 0.35 1.27 -15.64
C LYS A 203 0.24 2.35 -16.72
N HIS A 204 -0.98 2.66 -17.16
CA HIS A 204 -1.24 3.70 -18.17
C HIS A 204 -0.83 5.08 -17.68
N THR A 205 -1.16 5.43 -16.45
CA THR A 205 -0.92 6.77 -15.90
C THR A 205 0.57 7.07 -15.71
N LEU A 206 1.35 6.06 -15.33
CA LEU A 206 2.80 6.18 -15.15
C LEU A 206 3.61 5.81 -16.39
N CYS A 207 2.95 5.33 -17.45
CA CYS A 207 3.58 4.80 -18.66
C CYS A 207 4.60 3.71 -18.36
N TRP A 208 4.18 2.78 -17.51
CA TRP A 208 4.94 1.60 -17.13
C TRP A 208 4.57 0.41 -18.01
N ASP A 209 5.45 -0.59 -18.05
CA ASP A 209 5.16 -1.86 -18.71
C ASP A 209 4.19 -2.71 -17.87
N LEU A 210 3.57 -3.71 -18.49
CA LEU A 210 2.73 -4.67 -17.77
C LEU A 210 3.51 -5.35 -16.64
N ASP A 211 4.71 -5.86 -16.93
CA ASP A 211 5.58 -6.54 -15.95
C ASP A 211 6.01 -5.65 -14.77
N ASP A 212 5.94 -4.32 -14.93
CA ASP A 212 6.22 -3.37 -13.86
C ASP A 212 5.08 -3.28 -12.84
N VAL A 213 3.84 -3.62 -13.19
CA VAL A 213 2.67 -3.63 -12.30
C VAL A 213 2.16 -5.03 -11.94
N ILE A 214 2.74 -6.10 -12.50
CA ILE A 214 2.38 -7.47 -12.10
C ILE A 214 2.72 -7.68 -10.63
N TYR A 215 1.83 -8.36 -9.91
CA TYR A 215 1.91 -8.49 -8.46
C TYR A 215 1.49 -9.88 -8.00
N PHE A 216 1.95 -10.29 -6.81
CA PHE A 216 1.32 -11.35 -6.03
C PHE A 216 0.61 -10.71 -4.83
N LYS A 217 -0.50 -11.30 -4.38
CA LYS A 217 -1.28 -10.75 -3.26
C LYS A 217 -0.53 -10.92 -1.95
N LEU A 218 0.15 -9.87 -1.49
CA LEU A 218 0.91 -9.88 -0.23
C LEU A 218 0.06 -9.39 0.94
N ASN A 219 0.43 -9.83 2.15
CA ASN A 219 -0.22 -9.43 3.41
C ASN A 219 -1.73 -9.74 3.41
N SER A 220 -2.14 -10.76 2.67
CA SER A 220 -3.49 -11.33 2.72
C SER A 220 -3.63 -12.13 4.02
N ARG A 221 -4.84 -12.18 4.56
CA ARG A 221 -5.15 -12.98 5.75
C ARG A 221 -5.96 -14.20 5.36
N SER A 222 -5.87 -15.23 6.18
CA SER A 222 -6.65 -16.44 6.02
C SER A 222 -8.14 -16.19 6.26
N TYR A 223 -8.98 -16.95 5.54
CA TYR A 223 -10.45 -16.79 5.59
C TYR A 223 -11.03 -17.07 6.98
N ASP A 224 -10.44 -17.98 7.75
CA ASP A 224 -10.86 -18.33 9.11
C ASP A 224 -10.73 -17.18 10.12
N THR A 225 -9.94 -16.14 9.81
CA THR A 225 -9.82 -14.95 10.66
C THR A 225 -10.71 -13.79 10.22
N VAL A 226 -11.44 -13.93 9.11
CA VAL A 226 -12.39 -12.92 8.63
C VAL A 226 -13.66 -12.98 9.49
N GLN A 227 -14.09 -11.84 10.00
CA GLN A 227 -15.33 -11.74 10.77
C GLN A 227 -16.51 -11.50 9.84
N THR A 228 -17.61 -12.23 10.07
CA THR A 228 -18.88 -11.95 9.42
C THR A 228 -19.52 -10.70 10.03
N LEU A 229 -19.77 -9.68 9.21
CA LEU A 229 -20.52 -8.49 9.59
C LEU A 229 -22.02 -8.75 9.47
N THR A 230 -22.80 -8.25 10.42
CA THR A 230 -24.25 -8.16 10.23
C THR A 230 -24.59 -6.96 9.34
N PRO A 231 -25.73 -6.98 8.62
CA PRO A 231 -26.17 -5.83 7.82
C PRO A 231 -26.26 -4.53 8.65
N GLU A 232 -26.69 -4.64 9.91
CA GLU A 232 -26.73 -3.50 10.83
C GLU A 232 -25.32 -2.96 11.16
N SER A 233 -24.35 -3.86 11.38
CA SER A 233 -22.96 -3.47 11.59
C SER A 233 -22.37 -2.77 10.39
N GLU A 234 -22.69 -3.19 9.16
CA GLU A 234 -22.23 -2.51 7.95
C GLU A 234 -22.69 -1.05 7.89
N GLU A 235 -23.96 -0.76 8.21
CA GLU A 235 -24.47 0.62 8.28
C GLU A 235 -23.82 1.41 9.43
N ARG A 236 -23.61 0.76 10.59
CA ARG A 236 -22.91 1.38 11.73
C ARG A 236 -21.47 1.74 11.39
N ILE A 237 -20.78 0.97 10.54
CA ILE A 237 -19.43 1.32 10.06
C ILE A 237 -19.46 2.61 9.25
N LYS A 238 -20.42 2.76 8.32
CA LYS A 238 -20.55 3.98 7.52
C LYS A 238 -20.74 5.22 8.38
N ALA A 239 -21.49 5.11 9.48
CA ALA A 239 -21.67 6.19 10.44
C ALA A 239 -20.44 6.43 11.32
N TRP A 240 -19.82 5.36 11.83
CA TRP A 240 -18.66 5.44 12.73
C TRP A 240 -17.41 5.98 12.02
N CYS A 241 -17.20 5.54 10.77
CA CYS A 241 -16.12 5.92 9.87
C CYS A 241 -16.64 6.83 8.74
N SER A 242 -17.46 7.84 9.07
CA SER A 242 -18.14 8.66 8.06
C SER A 242 -17.22 9.48 7.16
N LEU A 243 -16.06 9.91 7.67
CA LEU A 243 -15.06 10.63 6.88
C LEU A 243 -14.44 9.70 5.82
N ASP A 244 -14.04 8.49 6.23
CA ASP A 244 -13.54 7.46 5.30
C ASP A 244 -14.63 7.04 4.30
N TRP A 245 -15.90 7.02 4.71
CA TRP A 245 -17.03 6.71 3.83
C TRP A 245 -17.19 7.76 2.72
N LYS A 246 -17.17 9.04 3.07
CA LYS A 246 -17.24 10.14 2.10
C LYS A 246 -16.01 10.18 1.18
N LEU A 247 -14.82 9.94 1.75
CA LEU A 247 -13.56 9.80 1.01
C LEU A 247 -13.65 8.70 -0.05
N TYR A 248 -14.10 7.52 0.34
CA TYR A 248 -14.24 6.38 -0.56
C TYR A 248 -15.26 6.66 -1.67
N LEU A 249 -16.44 7.19 -1.35
CA LEU A 249 -17.47 7.48 -2.34
C LEU A 249 -16.98 8.48 -3.40
N HIS A 250 -16.34 9.57 -2.96
CA HIS A 250 -15.81 10.60 -3.84
C HIS A 250 -14.76 10.03 -4.81
N PHE A 251 -13.73 9.36 -4.27
CA PHE A 251 -12.63 8.87 -5.10
C PHE A 251 -12.95 7.60 -5.88
N ASN A 252 -13.93 6.80 -5.44
CA ASN A 252 -14.45 5.71 -6.28
C ASN A 252 -15.14 6.25 -7.53
N GLN A 253 -15.87 7.37 -7.42
CA GLN A 253 -16.48 8.02 -8.58
C GLN A 253 -15.41 8.61 -9.51
N SER A 254 -14.39 9.29 -8.97
CA SER A 254 -13.32 9.86 -9.80
C SER A 254 -12.46 8.78 -10.46
N PHE A 255 -12.26 7.64 -9.79
CA PHE A 255 -11.55 6.48 -10.32
C PHE A 255 -12.21 5.93 -11.59
N TRP A 256 -13.51 5.63 -11.54
CA TRP A 256 -14.23 5.11 -12.69
C TRP A 256 -14.35 6.12 -13.82
N ARG A 257 -14.56 7.41 -13.49
CA ARG A 257 -14.54 8.50 -14.48
C ARG A 257 -13.20 8.54 -15.22
N ARG A 258 -12.07 8.47 -14.48
CA ARG A 258 -10.73 8.45 -15.08
C ARG A 258 -10.57 7.26 -16.02
N ILE A 259 -10.97 6.06 -15.60
CA ILE A 259 -10.91 4.86 -16.44
C ILE A 259 -11.66 5.06 -17.75
N GLU A 260 -12.90 5.56 -17.69
CA GLU A 260 -13.72 5.80 -18.88
C GLU A 260 -13.09 6.82 -19.82
N GLU A 261 -12.52 7.89 -19.27
CA GLU A 261 -11.89 8.98 -20.04
C GLU A 261 -10.56 8.59 -20.69
N THR A 262 -9.74 7.76 -20.02
CA THR A 262 -8.35 7.50 -20.47
C THR A 262 -8.15 6.15 -21.14
N ILE A 263 -8.85 5.10 -20.72
CA ILE A 263 -8.64 3.72 -21.19
C ILE A 263 -9.89 3.21 -21.92
N GLY A 264 -11.05 3.45 -21.34
CA GLY A 264 -12.33 2.88 -21.78
C GLY A 264 -12.53 1.44 -21.29
N LEU A 265 -13.76 1.12 -20.87
CA LEU A 265 -14.08 -0.15 -20.19
C LEU A 265 -13.74 -1.41 -21.02
N LYS A 266 -13.95 -1.37 -22.34
CA LYS A 266 -13.64 -2.52 -23.22
C LYS A 266 -12.15 -2.81 -23.36
N VAL A 267 -11.31 -1.78 -23.26
CA VAL A 267 -9.84 -1.95 -23.30
C VAL A 267 -9.34 -2.37 -21.93
N LEU A 268 -9.91 -1.79 -20.87
CA LEU A 268 -9.62 -2.17 -19.49
C LEU A 268 -9.83 -3.66 -19.27
N GLU A 269 -10.99 -4.22 -19.66
CA GLU A 269 -11.31 -5.64 -19.50
C GLU A 269 -10.24 -6.54 -20.14
N LYS A 270 -9.83 -6.22 -21.38
CA LYS A 270 -8.77 -6.98 -22.07
C LYS A 270 -7.40 -6.87 -21.40
N GLU A 271 -7.05 -5.69 -20.90
CA GLU A 271 -5.77 -5.51 -20.20
C GLU A 271 -5.78 -6.19 -18.83
N VAL A 272 -6.91 -6.22 -18.13
CA VAL A 272 -7.10 -7.00 -16.91
C VAL A 272 -6.92 -8.50 -17.19
N ASP A 273 -7.51 -9.02 -18.27
CA ASP A 273 -7.31 -10.43 -18.67
C ASP A 273 -5.83 -10.75 -18.93
N HIS A 274 -5.11 -9.83 -19.59
CA HIS A 274 -3.68 -9.96 -19.83
C HIS A 274 -2.86 -9.92 -18.53
N LEU A 275 -3.21 -9.02 -17.60
CA LEU A 275 -2.60 -8.93 -16.27
C LEU A 275 -2.77 -10.23 -15.50
N GLN A 276 -3.99 -10.77 -15.45
CA GLN A 276 -4.31 -12.01 -14.73
C GLN A 276 -3.61 -13.23 -15.35
N THR A 277 -3.59 -13.30 -16.69
CA THR A 277 -2.86 -14.36 -17.41
C THR A 277 -1.38 -14.32 -17.07
N ARG A 278 -0.75 -13.15 -17.16
CA ARG A 278 0.67 -12.96 -16.86
C ARG A 278 0.99 -13.23 -15.38
N GLN A 279 0.11 -12.82 -14.47
CA GLN A 279 0.22 -13.13 -13.05
C GLN A 279 0.22 -14.65 -12.82
N LYS A 280 -0.72 -15.38 -13.44
CA LYS A 280 -0.82 -16.84 -13.32
C LYS A 280 0.44 -17.55 -13.83
N GLU A 281 0.96 -17.16 -14.98
CA GLU A 281 2.22 -17.72 -15.52
C GLU A 281 3.39 -17.56 -14.53
N LEU A 282 3.53 -16.39 -13.93
CA LEU A 282 4.57 -16.14 -12.94
C LEU A 282 4.32 -16.93 -11.65
N MET A 283 3.08 -17.06 -11.20
CA MET A 283 2.74 -17.88 -10.03
C MET A 283 3.09 -19.36 -10.28
N GLU A 284 2.75 -19.89 -11.45
CA GLU A 284 3.12 -21.25 -11.86
C GLU A 284 4.64 -21.43 -11.98
N THR A 285 5.36 -20.40 -12.41
CA THR A 285 6.83 -20.43 -12.47
C THR A 285 7.45 -20.40 -11.07
N CYS A 286 6.94 -19.54 -10.19
CA CYS A 286 7.59 -19.20 -8.93
C CYS A 286 7.20 -20.08 -7.74
N LEU A 287 5.93 -20.47 -7.63
CA LEU A 287 5.36 -20.93 -6.36
C LEU A 287 5.26 -22.45 -6.27
N SER A 288 5.64 -23.01 -5.11
CA SER A 288 5.45 -24.44 -4.81
C SER A 288 3.97 -24.80 -4.77
N GLU A 289 3.19 -24.00 -4.06
CA GLU A 289 1.74 -24.04 -4.02
C GLU A 289 1.19 -22.87 -4.84
N GLN A 290 0.16 -23.08 -5.68
CA GLN A 290 -0.44 -21.98 -6.46
C GLN A 290 -1.18 -20.95 -5.60
N GLU A 291 -1.36 -21.23 -4.31
CA GLU A 291 -2.05 -20.36 -3.36
C GLU A 291 -1.14 -20.00 -2.18
N ALA A 292 -1.52 -18.92 -1.48
CA ALA A 292 -0.82 -18.51 -0.27
C ALA A 292 -1.09 -19.51 0.86
N VAL A 293 -0.08 -19.81 1.66
CA VAL A 293 -0.13 -20.77 2.77
C VAL A 293 -0.11 -20.07 4.12
N GLY A 294 -0.68 -20.75 5.13
CA GLY A 294 -0.66 -20.28 6.51
C GLY A 294 0.76 -20.19 7.08
N LYS A 295 0.96 -19.33 8.08
CA LYS A 295 2.27 -19.03 8.68
C LYS A 295 3.07 -20.27 9.10
N ASP A 296 2.40 -21.32 9.58
CA ASP A 296 3.02 -22.54 10.08
C ASP A 296 3.50 -23.48 8.94
N HIS A 297 3.07 -23.21 7.70
CA HIS A 297 3.44 -23.95 6.49
C HIS A 297 4.48 -23.20 5.62
N ILE A 298 4.92 -22.02 6.05
CA ILE A 298 5.97 -21.25 5.36
C ILE A 298 7.33 -21.84 5.69
N ARG A 299 8.01 -22.39 4.68
CA ARG A 299 9.28 -23.13 4.83
C ARG A 299 10.45 -22.22 5.12
N SER A 300 10.46 -21.01 4.56
CA SER A 300 11.56 -20.04 4.72
C SER A 300 11.17 -18.92 5.69
N LYS A 301 11.90 -18.81 6.81
CA LYS A 301 11.69 -17.73 7.79
C LYS A 301 11.88 -16.33 7.20
N GLY A 302 12.71 -16.19 6.15
CA GLY A 302 12.90 -14.92 5.45
C GLY A 302 11.68 -14.48 4.62
N LEU A 303 10.72 -15.38 4.38
CA LEU A 303 9.46 -15.11 3.68
C LEU A 303 8.25 -15.05 4.61
N LEU A 304 8.46 -15.19 5.93
CA LEU A 304 7.39 -15.11 6.92
C LEU A 304 6.87 -13.67 7.05
N PRO A 305 5.62 -13.38 6.68
CA PRO A 305 5.04 -12.05 6.86
C PRO A 305 4.89 -11.70 8.35
N PHE A 306 4.91 -10.41 8.66
CA PHE A 306 4.63 -9.93 10.01
C PHE A 306 3.22 -10.33 10.45
N GLN A 307 3.12 -11.02 11.57
CA GLN A 307 1.85 -11.43 12.17
C GLN A 307 1.42 -10.36 13.19
N SER A 308 0.14 -9.97 13.17
CA SER A 308 -0.38 -8.90 14.01
C SER A 308 -1.77 -9.20 14.53
N GLY A 309 -2.02 -8.82 15.79
CA GLY A 309 -3.32 -8.98 16.44
C GLY A 309 -3.80 -10.43 16.39
N ALA A 310 -5.05 -10.61 16.00
CA ALA A 310 -5.67 -11.93 15.82
C ALA A 310 -5.65 -12.38 14.35
N ALA A 311 -4.98 -11.64 13.46
CA ALA A 311 -4.89 -12.00 12.05
C ALA A 311 -3.86 -13.11 11.83
N ASN A 312 -4.20 -14.05 10.95
CA ASN A 312 -3.26 -15.02 10.42
C ASN A 312 -2.88 -14.59 8.99
N ILE A 313 -1.69 -14.01 8.85
CA ILE A 313 -1.22 -13.46 7.58
C ILE A 313 -0.52 -14.55 6.77
N LEU A 314 -1.02 -14.77 5.56
CA LEU A 314 -0.56 -15.77 4.62
C LEU A 314 0.71 -15.33 3.90
N GLY A 315 1.52 -16.30 3.49
CA GLY A 315 2.71 -16.09 2.68
C GLY A 315 2.86 -17.17 1.61
N TYR A 316 4.02 -17.23 0.97
CA TYR A 316 4.25 -18.12 -0.17
C TYR A 316 5.52 -18.94 0.00
N ASN A 317 5.52 -20.17 -0.51
CA ASN A 317 6.75 -20.93 -0.71
C ASN A 317 7.13 -20.91 -2.19
N LEU A 318 8.42 -20.77 -2.46
CA LEU A 318 8.95 -20.84 -3.81
C LEU A 318 9.18 -22.29 -4.24
N LYS A 319 9.15 -22.57 -5.54
CA LYS A 319 9.57 -23.86 -6.11
C LYS A 319 11.04 -24.13 -5.81
N GLN A 320 11.37 -25.41 -5.70
CA GLN A 320 12.75 -25.87 -5.67
C GLN A 320 13.34 -25.83 -7.10
N ASP A 321 14.67 -25.78 -7.20
CA ASP A 321 15.41 -25.90 -8.47
C ASP A 321 15.17 -24.80 -9.53
N LEU A 322 14.78 -23.60 -9.09
CA LEU A 322 14.77 -22.42 -9.97
C LEU A 322 16.21 -21.99 -10.30
N ASP A 323 16.47 -21.64 -11.56
CA ASP A 323 17.73 -21.01 -11.92
C ASP A 323 17.91 -19.67 -11.18
N ASN A 324 19.16 -19.23 -11.02
CA ASN A 324 19.49 -18.06 -10.19
C ASN A 324 18.73 -16.78 -10.60
N ARG A 325 18.45 -16.58 -11.90
CA ARG A 325 17.75 -15.39 -12.37
C ARG A 325 16.27 -15.47 -12.03
N THR A 326 15.64 -16.61 -12.31
CA THR A 326 14.23 -16.84 -11.98
C THR A 326 14.00 -16.79 -10.47
N LEU A 327 14.88 -17.41 -9.69
CA LEU A 327 14.81 -17.39 -8.23
C LEU A 327 14.82 -15.95 -7.69
N ARG A 328 15.73 -15.08 -8.17
CA ARG A 328 15.79 -13.66 -7.79
C ARG A 328 14.47 -12.93 -8.07
N THR A 329 13.93 -13.10 -9.27
CA THR A 329 12.64 -12.49 -9.65
C THR A 329 11.52 -12.98 -8.73
N CYS A 330 11.39 -14.29 -8.55
CA CYS A 330 10.36 -14.90 -7.72
C CYS A 330 10.46 -14.49 -6.25
N GLN A 331 11.68 -14.41 -5.68
CA GLN A 331 11.91 -13.95 -4.32
C GLN A 331 11.41 -12.53 -4.12
N LYS A 332 11.67 -11.62 -5.06
CA LYS A 332 11.19 -10.23 -4.99
C LYS A 332 9.67 -10.14 -5.06
N MET A 333 9.00 -10.99 -5.85
CA MET A 333 7.54 -11.05 -5.95
C MET A 333 6.87 -11.43 -4.62
N VAL A 334 7.49 -12.30 -3.82
CA VAL A 334 6.89 -12.83 -2.58
C VAL A 334 7.43 -12.16 -1.30
N MET A 335 8.45 -11.30 -1.42
CA MET A 335 9.14 -10.73 -0.25
C MET A 335 8.21 -9.84 0.57
N PRO A 336 8.00 -10.11 1.87
CA PRO A 336 7.15 -9.26 2.69
C PRO A 336 7.77 -7.87 2.92
N GLU A 337 6.91 -6.90 3.20
CA GLU A 337 7.23 -5.46 3.25
C GLU A 337 8.46 -5.12 4.12
N LEU A 338 8.51 -5.62 5.36
CA LEU A 338 9.59 -5.28 6.29
C LEU A 338 10.94 -5.82 5.82
N GLN A 339 10.94 -7.05 5.28
CA GLN A 339 12.11 -7.71 4.71
C GLN A 339 12.61 -6.98 3.48
N TYR A 340 11.70 -6.57 2.59
CA TYR A 340 12.08 -5.86 1.38
C TYR A 340 12.61 -4.46 1.68
N MET A 341 11.98 -3.72 2.60
CA MET A 341 12.50 -2.43 3.06
C MET A 341 13.92 -2.56 3.63
N ALA A 342 14.14 -3.55 4.50
CA ALA A 342 15.47 -3.78 5.08
C ALA A 342 16.52 -4.18 4.04
N TYR A 343 16.13 -4.98 3.04
CA TYR A 343 16.99 -5.32 1.91
C TYR A 343 17.39 -4.08 1.12
N LEU A 344 16.42 -3.27 0.66
CA LEU A 344 16.70 -2.03 -0.07
C LEU A 344 17.53 -1.05 0.75
N TYR A 345 17.27 -0.95 2.05
CA TYR A 345 18.08 -0.12 2.95
C TYR A 345 19.54 -0.58 2.96
N SER A 346 19.79 -1.89 3.00
CA SER A 346 21.16 -2.42 2.98
C SER A 346 21.87 -2.22 1.63
N VAL A 347 21.12 -2.21 0.52
CA VAL A 347 21.64 -1.94 -0.83
C VAL A 347 21.97 -0.45 -0.99
N GLN A 348 21.05 0.43 -0.60
CA GLN A 348 21.21 1.88 -0.77
C GLN A 348 22.18 2.50 0.24
N HIS A 349 22.33 1.91 1.43
CA HIS A 349 23.18 2.41 2.51
C HIS A 349 24.17 1.35 3.03
N PRO A 350 25.10 0.85 2.19
CA PRO A 350 25.97 -0.29 2.53
C PRO A 350 26.93 -0.02 3.69
N HIS A 351 27.21 1.25 3.99
CA HIS A 351 28.08 1.67 5.09
C HIS A 351 27.35 1.83 6.43
N LYS A 352 26.01 1.73 6.44
CA LYS A 352 25.19 1.89 7.64
C LYS A 352 24.87 0.53 8.26
N LYS A 353 24.54 0.54 9.55
CA LYS A 353 24.03 -0.66 10.24
C LYS A 353 22.72 -1.10 9.58
N ARG A 354 22.64 -2.38 9.20
CA ARG A 354 21.43 -2.99 8.65
C ARG A 354 20.25 -2.88 9.63
N LYS A 355 19.02 -2.88 9.11
CA LYS A 355 17.79 -2.88 9.93
C LYS A 355 17.67 -4.20 10.71
N ALA A 356 17.39 -4.10 12.00
CA ALA A 356 17.18 -5.26 12.86
C ALA A 356 15.75 -5.82 12.70
N LEU A 357 15.59 -6.85 11.88
CA LEU A 357 14.30 -7.52 11.65
C LEU A 357 13.97 -8.63 12.65
N GLY A 358 14.95 -9.15 13.38
CA GLY A 358 14.78 -10.36 14.19
C GLY A 358 14.52 -11.64 13.37
N LEU A 359 14.61 -11.56 12.04
CA LEU A 359 14.44 -12.66 11.09
C LEU A 359 15.67 -12.74 10.16
N PRO A 360 16.06 -13.94 9.67
CA PRO A 360 17.14 -14.06 8.71
C PRO A 360 16.78 -13.30 7.42
N LEU A 361 17.64 -12.39 6.98
CA LEU A 361 17.57 -11.85 5.62
C LEU A 361 17.97 -12.97 4.66
N LEU A 362 17.20 -13.16 3.57
CA LEU A 362 17.52 -14.13 2.53
C LEU A 362 18.88 -13.87 1.86
N TRP A 363 19.42 -12.65 2.01
CA TRP A 363 20.62 -12.14 1.36
C TRP A 363 21.71 -11.82 2.39
N THR A 364 22.34 -12.87 2.93
CA THR A 364 23.64 -12.76 3.59
C THR A 364 24.67 -13.53 2.78
N SER A 365 24.96 -13.07 1.56
CA SER A 365 26.18 -13.49 0.85
C SER A 365 26.91 -12.24 0.34
N PRO A 366 28.24 -12.13 0.55
CA PRO A 366 29.06 -11.00 0.11
C PRO A 366 29.28 -10.94 -1.42
N GLN A 367 28.47 -11.62 -2.24
CA GLN A 367 28.62 -11.69 -3.69
C GLN A 367 27.77 -10.67 -4.47
N GLU A 368 27.16 -9.69 -3.81
CA GLU A 368 26.55 -8.52 -4.46
C GLU A 368 27.57 -7.37 -4.58
N LYS A 369 28.69 -7.63 -5.26
CA LYS A 369 29.58 -6.59 -5.81
C LYS A 369 29.56 -6.64 -7.32
#